data_AF-A0A3N5K4G2-F1
#
_entry.id   AF-A0A3N5K4G2-F1
#
_cell.length_a   1.000
_cell.length_b   1.000
_cell.length_c   1.000
_cell.angle_alpha   90.00
_cell.angle_beta   90.00
_cell.angle_gamma   90.00
#
_symmetry.space_group_name_H-M   'P 1'
#
loop_
_entity.id
_entity.type
_entity.pdbx_description
1 polymer ?
#
loop_
_entity_poly.entity_id
_entity_poly.type
_entity_poly.pdbx_seq_one_letter_code
_entity_poly.pdbx_strand_id
1 'polypeptide(L)'
;MATGQLAVETLSANVNETKEKEHIGDQPRTGLSFARYFTSRLKAGETPYDQVAWELRTAMIANDKGTVLFEQRDVEVPADWSQTATNIVASKYFHGKT
;
A
#
# COMPACT_ATOMS: atom_id res chain seq x y z
N MET A 1 38.96 69.36 -3.86
CA MET A 1 38.41 69.01 -2.54
C MET A 1 37.20 69.91 -2.26
N ALA A 2 36.01 69.49 -2.70
CA ALA A 2 34.70 70.02 -2.29
C ALA A 2 33.60 69.11 -2.86
N THR A 3 32.62 68.80 -2.02
CA THR A 3 31.45 67.90 -2.14
C THR A 3 30.34 68.40 -3.09
N GLY A 4 29.50 67.48 -3.61
CA GLY A 4 28.20 67.86 -4.19
C GLY A 4 27.42 66.75 -4.93
N GLN A 5 26.72 65.89 -4.17
CA GLN A 5 25.36 65.31 -4.38
C GLN A 5 24.67 65.28 -5.78
N LEU A 6 24.07 64.11 -6.08
CA LEU A 6 22.71 63.83 -6.61
C LEU A 6 22.46 63.48 -8.09
N ALA A 7 21.39 62.66 -8.23
CA ALA A 7 20.72 62.07 -9.40
C ALA A 7 21.37 60.75 -9.88
N VAL A 8 20.71 59.60 -9.99
CA VAL A 8 19.29 59.21 -10.08
C VAL A 8 19.33 57.66 -10.01
N GLU A 9 18.57 57.00 -9.12
CA GLU A 9 17.39 56.19 -9.47
C GLU A 9 17.53 55.43 -10.82
N THR A 10 17.28 54.15 -10.98
CA THR A 10 16.74 53.06 -10.14
C THR A 10 16.82 51.80 -11.01
N LEU A 11 16.56 50.65 -10.38
CA LEU A 11 16.02 49.41 -10.98
C LEU A 11 17.01 48.30 -11.40
N SER A 12 16.90 47.24 -10.60
CA SER A 12 16.87 45.84 -11.05
C SER A 12 18.23 45.15 -11.19
N ALA A 13 18.86 44.87 -10.07
CA ALA A 13 19.34 43.51 -9.79
C ALA A 13 19.97 43.52 -8.39
N ASN A 14 19.30 42.86 -7.46
CA ASN A 14 19.94 41.96 -6.49
C ASN A 14 18.81 41.12 -5.89
N VAL A 15 18.26 40.23 -6.72
CA VAL A 15 17.52 39.06 -6.27
C VAL A 15 18.55 38.14 -5.62
N ASN A 16 18.97 38.46 -4.41
CA ASN A 16 19.84 37.62 -3.60
C ASN A 16 19.47 37.71 -2.11
N GLU A 17 18.17 37.76 -1.85
CA GLU A 17 17.62 37.36 -0.57
C GLU A 17 16.79 36.09 -0.78
N THR A 18 17.46 35.03 -1.21
CA THR A 18 16.99 33.68 -0.90
C THR A 18 17.25 33.49 0.59
N LYS A 19 16.35 34.06 1.40
CA LYS A 19 16.28 33.89 2.85
C LYS A 19 16.51 32.42 3.15
N GLU A 20 17.65 32.12 3.76
CA GLU A 20 17.99 30.80 4.24
C GLU A 20 16.76 30.25 4.95
N LYS A 21 16.17 29.20 4.38
CA LYS A 21 15.26 28.36 5.15
C LYS A 21 16.14 27.77 6.25
N GLU A 22 16.05 28.36 7.43
CA GLU A 22 16.51 27.74 8.66
C GLU A 22 16.02 26.29 8.61
N HIS A 23 16.98 25.37 8.49
CA HIS A 23 16.71 23.97 8.72
C HIS A 23 16.37 23.87 10.20
N ILE A 24 15.08 23.95 10.53
CA ILE A 24 14.55 23.51 11.82
C ILE A 24 15.08 22.09 11.96
N GLY A 25 16.02 21.92 12.89
CA GLY A 25 16.89 20.77 12.97
C GLY A 25 16.14 19.46 12.80
N ASP A 26 16.79 18.53 12.11
CA ASP A 26 16.39 17.12 11.96
C ASP A 26 16.46 16.42 13.34
N GLN A 27 15.58 16.84 14.25
CA GLN A 27 15.37 16.14 15.50
C GLN A 27 14.48 14.95 15.15
N PRO A 28 14.97 13.70 15.33
CA PRO A 28 14.19 12.52 15.00
C PRO A 28 12.93 12.54 15.85
N ARG A 29 11.78 12.73 15.21
CA ARG A 29 10.49 12.67 15.90
C ARG A 29 10.29 11.24 16.37
N THR A 30 10.36 11.01 17.68
CA THR A 30 10.03 9.71 18.25
C THR A 30 8.53 9.45 18.07
N GLY A 31 8.18 8.44 17.28
CA GLY A 31 6.79 8.00 17.07
C GLY A 31 6.21 7.26 18.28
N LEU A 32 4.89 7.07 18.31
CA LEU A 32 4.25 6.22 19.32
C LEU A 32 4.63 4.75 19.11
N SER A 33 5.04 4.07 20.19
CA SER A 33 5.25 2.63 20.20
C SER A 33 4.02 1.90 20.74
N PHE A 34 3.54 0.91 19.99
CA PHE A 34 2.46 0.01 20.44
C PHE A 34 3.01 -1.40 20.64
N ALA A 35 2.65 -2.04 21.75
CA ALA A 35 2.92 -3.45 21.95
C ALA A 35 2.09 -4.27 20.95
N ARG A 36 2.72 -5.27 20.33
CA ARG A 36 2.04 -6.20 19.42
C ARG A 36 1.57 -7.41 20.21
N TYR A 37 0.28 -7.72 20.14
CA TYR A 37 -0.31 -8.85 20.87
C TYR A 37 -0.67 -10.04 19.95
N PHE A 38 -1.11 -9.77 18.72
CA PHE A 38 -1.62 -10.80 17.79
C PHE A 38 -0.70 -11.05 16.58
N THR A 39 0.56 -10.64 16.66
CA THR A 39 1.54 -10.92 15.61
C THR A 39 2.43 -12.09 16.02
N SER A 40 2.42 -13.15 15.24
CA SER A 40 3.37 -14.26 15.39
C SER A 40 4.80 -13.78 15.20
N ARG A 41 5.72 -14.21 16.07
CA ARG A 41 7.16 -14.02 15.85
C ARG A 41 7.65 -15.14 14.92
N LEU A 42 7.51 -14.91 13.61
CA LEU A 42 8.00 -15.82 12.59
C LEU A 42 9.51 -15.65 12.39
N LYS A 43 10.16 -16.69 11.87
CA LYS A 43 11.56 -16.60 11.45
C LYS A 43 11.69 -15.59 10.32
N ALA A 44 12.86 -14.97 10.20
CA ALA A 44 13.14 -14.09 9.07
C ALA A 44 12.89 -14.82 7.73
N GLY A 45 12.02 -14.26 6.90
CA GLY A 45 11.62 -14.82 5.60
C GLY A 45 10.38 -15.73 5.64
N GLU A 46 9.86 -16.07 6.81
CA GLU A 46 8.64 -16.87 6.95
C GLU A 46 7.42 -15.96 7.09
N THR A 47 6.34 -16.32 6.39
CA THR A 47 5.07 -15.61 6.37
C THR A 47 3.97 -16.45 7.05
N PRO A 48 2.90 -15.83 7.56
CA PRO A 48 1.78 -16.59 8.12
C PRO A 48 1.13 -17.56 7.11
N TYR A 49 1.26 -17.28 5.81
CA TYR A 49 0.69 -18.11 4.74
C TYR A 49 1.40 -19.47 4.62
N ASP A 50 2.66 -19.56 5.04
CA ASP A 50 3.45 -20.81 5.01
C ASP A 50 2.94 -21.86 6.01
N GLN A 51 2.15 -21.45 7.00
CA GLN A 51 1.57 -22.34 8.01
C GLN A 51 0.20 -22.90 7.60
N VAL A 52 -0.37 -22.37 6.51
CA VAL A 52 -1.66 -22.81 5.98
C VAL A 52 -1.40 -23.89 4.93
N ALA A 53 -2.16 -24.98 4.98
CA ALA A 53 -2.15 -25.97 3.90
C ALA A 53 -3.03 -25.48 2.74
N TRP A 54 -2.49 -25.47 1.53
CA TRP A 54 -3.17 -24.98 0.33
C TRP A 54 -3.47 -26.11 -0.65
N GLU A 55 -4.55 -25.97 -1.40
CA GLU A 55 -4.90 -26.87 -2.49
C GLU A 55 -5.58 -26.13 -3.64
N LEU A 56 -5.46 -26.68 -4.85
CA LEU A 56 -6.12 -26.16 -6.04
C LEU A 56 -7.53 -26.73 -6.13
N ARG A 57 -8.53 -25.84 -6.23
CA ARG A 57 -9.93 -26.21 -6.45
C ARG A 57 -10.54 -25.43 -7.61
N THR A 58 -11.57 -26.03 -8.22
CA THR A 58 -12.46 -25.31 -9.14
C THR A 58 -13.61 -24.72 -8.33
N ALA A 59 -13.78 -23.40 -8.39
CA ALA A 59 -14.93 -22.70 -7.84
C ALA A 59 -16.04 -22.65 -8.91
N MET A 60 -17.22 -23.16 -8.61
CA MET A 60 -18.34 -23.18 -9.56
C MET A 60 -19.66 -22.93 -8.85
N ILE A 61 -20.46 -22.02 -9.40
CA ILE A 61 -21.83 -21.74 -8.96
C ILE A 61 -22.76 -22.00 -10.16
N ALA A 62 -23.74 -22.86 -9.98
CA ALA A 62 -24.75 -23.19 -10.99
C ALA A 62 -26.17 -22.98 -10.44
N ASN A 63 -27.13 -22.77 -11.34
CA ASN A 63 -28.55 -22.71 -10.97
C ASN A 63 -29.16 -24.12 -10.84
N ASP A 64 -30.42 -24.18 -10.43
CA ASP A 64 -31.25 -25.39 -10.32
C ASP A 64 -31.41 -26.15 -11.65
N LYS A 65 -31.28 -25.43 -12.78
CA LYS A 65 -31.30 -25.98 -14.14
C LYS A 65 -29.92 -26.46 -14.64
N GLY A 66 -28.89 -26.42 -13.81
CA GLY A 66 -27.52 -26.81 -14.15
C GLY A 66 -26.75 -25.82 -15.03
N THR A 67 -27.29 -24.63 -15.28
CA THR A 67 -26.56 -23.54 -15.97
C THR A 67 -25.51 -22.96 -15.04
N VAL A 68 -24.27 -22.93 -15.50
CA VAL A 68 -23.14 -22.34 -14.77
C VAL A 68 -23.24 -20.82 -14.80
N LEU A 69 -23.30 -20.20 -13.62
CA LEU A 69 -23.34 -18.75 -13.42
C LEU A 69 -21.94 -18.17 -13.17
N PHE A 70 -21.05 -18.98 -12.59
CA PHE A 70 -19.67 -18.63 -12.30
C PHE A 70 -18.82 -19.89 -12.33
N GLU A 71 -17.65 -19.82 -12.95
CA GLU A 71 -16.63 -20.86 -12.92
C GLU A 71 -15.25 -20.22 -12.91
N GLN A 72 -14.39 -20.69 -12.01
CA GLN A 72 -12.97 -20.39 -12.00
C GLN A 72 -12.18 -21.63 -11.60
N ARG A 73 -11.23 -22.01 -12.44
CA ARG A 73 -10.40 -23.20 -12.27
C ARG A 73 -9.10 -22.86 -11.56
N ASP A 74 -8.48 -23.87 -10.99
CA ASP A 74 -7.13 -23.82 -10.40
C ASP A 74 -6.95 -22.68 -9.39
N VAL A 75 -7.98 -22.49 -8.55
CA VAL A 75 -7.95 -21.50 -7.48
C VAL A 75 -7.23 -22.12 -6.28
N GLU A 76 -6.11 -21.51 -5.89
CA GLU A 76 -5.39 -21.89 -4.67
C GLU A 76 -6.15 -21.37 -3.44
N VAL A 77 -6.63 -22.30 -2.61
CA VAL A 77 -7.42 -22.01 -1.42
C VAL A 77 -6.92 -22.83 -0.22
N PRO A 78 -7.17 -22.38 1.01
CA PRO A 78 -6.90 -23.19 2.19
C PRO A 78 -7.64 -24.53 2.14
N ALA A 79 -6.93 -25.62 2.45
CA ALA A 79 -7.46 -26.98 2.38
C ALA A 79 -8.64 -27.20 3.35
N ASP A 80 -8.67 -26.48 4.46
CA ASP A 80 -9.72 -26.53 5.49
C ASP A 80 -11.01 -25.82 5.08
N TRP A 81 -11.03 -25.09 3.97
CA TRP A 81 -12.26 -24.49 3.46
C TRP A 81 -13.22 -25.55 2.94
N SER A 82 -14.53 -25.25 3.00
CA SER A 82 -15.52 -26.02 2.25
C SER A 82 -15.59 -25.55 0.80
N GLN A 83 -16.11 -26.40 -0.10
CA GLN A 83 -16.39 -26.00 -1.49
C GLN A 83 -17.28 -24.74 -1.56
N THR A 84 -18.25 -24.61 -0.64
CA THR A 84 -19.11 -23.42 -0.55
C THR A 84 -18.31 -22.16 -0.20
N ALA A 85 -17.36 -22.25 0.73
CA ALA A 85 -16.50 -21.12 1.08
C ALA A 85 -15.62 -20.70 -0.12
N THR A 86 -15.02 -21.68 -0.80
CA THR A 86 -14.28 -21.46 -2.05
C THR A 86 -15.14 -20.75 -3.10
N ASN A 87 -16.36 -21.24 -3.35
CA ASN A 87 -17.29 -20.65 -4.31
C ASN A 87 -17.67 -19.20 -3.96
N ILE A 88 -18.01 -18.93 -2.70
CA ILE A 88 -18.39 -17.59 -2.23
C ILE A 88 -17.19 -16.64 -2.36
N VAL A 89 -16.02 -17.01 -1.86
CA VAL A 89 -14.84 -16.13 -1.88
C VAL A 89 -14.39 -15.86 -3.31
N ALA A 90 -14.29 -16.89 -4.15
CA ALA A 90 -13.88 -16.71 -5.55
C ALA A 90 -14.85 -15.80 -6.30
N SER A 91 -16.16 -16.06 -6.24
CA SER A 91 -17.16 -15.23 -6.95
C SER A 91 -17.22 -13.77 -6.48
N LYS A 92 -16.74 -13.48 -5.27
CA LYS A 92 -16.75 -12.12 -4.69
C LYS A 92 -15.47 -11.35 -4.90
N TYR A 93 -14.33 -12.01 -4.81
CA TYR A 93 -13.03 -11.33 -4.72
C TYR A 93 -12.12 -11.64 -5.90
N PHE A 94 -12.35 -12.76 -6.60
CA PHE A 94 -11.52 -13.16 -7.72
C PHE A 94 -12.17 -12.58 -8.98
N HIS A 95 -11.70 -11.40 -9.36
CA HIS A 95 -12.18 -10.70 -10.54
C HIS A 95 -11.25 -11.07 -11.70
N GLY A 96 -11.76 -11.88 -12.63
CA GLY A 96 -10.97 -12.33 -13.78
C GLY A 96 -10.49 -11.17 -14.66
N LYS A 97 -9.17 -11.01 -14.77
CA LYS A 97 -8.54 -10.83 -16.08
C LYS A 97 -7.60 -12.01 -16.26
N THR A 98 -7.96 -12.87 -17.20
CA THR A 98 -7.03 -13.85 -17.78
C THR A 98 -5.94 -13.11 -18.56
#